data_AF-A0A450U8E4-F1
#
_entry.id   AF-A0A450U8E4-F1
#
_cell.length_a   1.000
_cell.length_b   1.000
_cell.length_c   1.000
_cell.angle_alpha   90.00
_cell.angle_beta   90.00
_cell.angle_gamma   90.00
#
_symmetry.space_group_name_H-M   'P 1'
#
loop_
_entity.id
_entity.type
_entity.pdbx_description
1 polymer ?
#
loop_
_entity_poly.entity_id
_entity_poly.type
_entity_poly.pdbx_seq_one_letter_code
_entity_poly.pdbx_strand_id
1 'polypeptide(L)'
;MNTSSSKLPPLTYRDAGVDIDRGNRLVERIETLTRRTTRPEVLAGVGGFGALFQLPSGVYEVPVLVSGADGVGTKLKLAVQSGIHDTIGIDLVAMCANDILTHGAQPLFFLDYFATGHLDLAVAEQVMTGISQGCQEAGAALIGGETAEMPGVYRGGDYDLAGFCVGIVEKARIIDGRAVAVGDAIIGLAASGAHANGYSLIRKILERTGADLDQEFHGQTLGAALLTPTRIYVRAVLDLIQKIPVHAVAHITGGGFLENLPRVLPAGMRARIDSKAWPRPPIFGWLQAAGGIVDEEMYRTFNCGIGMVVCVPPSEAAAAIHLLDEAGQLAWEIGVIESVPESASPQSAIDPAIRSASGSDVSDSLPAKLDFDPIKHDFVLLE
;
A
#
# COMPACT_ATOMS: atom_id res chain seq x y z
N MET A 1 32.86 57.20 -20.76
CA MET A 1 31.99 56.00 -20.66
C MET A 1 32.78 54.94 -19.93
N ASN A 2 32.44 54.68 -18.66
CA ASN A 2 33.09 53.62 -17.87
C ASN A 2 32.06 52.50 -17.74
N THR A 3 32.17 51.48 -18.59
CA THR A 3 31.33 50.29 -18.55
C THR A 3 31.78 49.44 -17.36
N SER A 4 31.20 49.72 -16.19
CA SER A 4 31.25 48.82 -15.04
C SER A 4 30.55 47.52 -15.43
N SER A 5 31.35 46.52 -15.81
CA SER A 5 30.91 45.12 -15.87
C SER A 5 30.58 44.69 -14.44
N SER A 6 29.32 44.84 -14.02
CA SER A 6 28.84 44.27 -12.77
C SER A 6 28.93 42.74 -12.89
N LYS A 7 29.99 42.15 -12.32
CA LYS A 7 30.06 40.70 -12.13
C LYS A 7 28.89 40.29 -11.24
N LEU A 8 28.03 39.43 -11.75
CA LEU A 8 26.94 38.84 -10.96
C LEU A 8 27.55 38.14 -9.72
N PRO A 9 26.93 38.28 -8.54
CA PRO A 9 27.43 37.63 -7.33
C PRO A 9 27.46 36.09 -7.50
N PRO A 10 28.43 35.40 -6.87
CA PRO A 10 28.50 33.95 -6.93
C PRO A 10 27.25 33.34 -6.27
N LEU A 11 26.66 32.35 -6.94
CA LEU A 11 25.51 31.60 -6.43
C LEU A 11 25.98 30.46 -5.54
N THR A 12 25.33 30.29 -4.40
CA THR A 12 25.44 29.12 -3.54
C THR A 12 24.27 28.17 -3.81
N TYR A 13 24.39 26.93 -3.34
CA TYR A 13 23.29 25.96 -3.39
C TYR A 13 22.10 26.42 -2.54
N ARG A 14 22.37 27.17 -1.46
CA ARG A 14 21.37 27.86 -0.65
C ARG A 14 20.66 28.98 -1.43
N ASP A 15 21.35 29.71 -2.31
CA ASP A 15 20.72 30.71 -3.18
C ASP A 15 19.82 30.06 -4.26
N ALA A 16 20.02 28.78 -4.56
CA ALA A 16 19.11 27.97 -5.38
C ALA A 16 17.92 27.39 -4.58
N GLY A 17 17.82 27.72 -3.28
CA GLY A 17 16.74 27.31 -2.39
C GLY A 17 16.96 25.96 -1.69
N VAL A 18 18.18 25.43 -1.66
CA VAL A 18 18.50 24.15 -1.01
C VAL A 18 19.34 24.36 0.25
N ASP A 19 18.83 23.99 1.41
CA ASP A 19 19.50 24.19 2.69
C ASP A 19 19.88 22.86 3.36
N ILE A 20 21.08 22.37 3.05
CA ILE A 20 21.63 21.11 3.60
C ILE A 20 21.64 21.12 5.15
N ASP A 21 21.85 22.29 5.77
CA ASP A 21 21.85 22.43 7.23
C ASP A 21 20.45 22.20 7.84
N ARG A 22 19.36 22.37 7.07
CA ARG A 22 18.01 22.02 7.52
C ARG A 22 17.78 20.51 7.50
N GLY A 23 18.27 19.83 6.47
CA GLY A 23 18.25 18.37 6.41
C GLY A 23 18.95 17.75 7.64
N ASN A 24 20.14 18.24 7.98
CA ASN A 24 20.87 17.74 9.16
C ASN A 24 20.11 17.98 10.47
N ARG A 25 19.46 19.14 10.63
CA ARG A 25 18.61 19.42 11.80
C ARG A 25 17.38 18.53 11.87
N LEU A 26 16.81 18.12 10.72
CA LEU A 26 15.73 17.15 10.69
C LEU A 26 16.23 15.79 11.21
N VAL A 27 17.38 15.31 10.73
CA VAL A 27 17.99 14.05 11.18
C VAL A 27 18.17 14.01 12.70
N GLU A 28 18.67 15.10 13.30
CA GLU A 28 18.81 15.21 14.76
C GLU A 28 17.47 15.12 15.51
N ARG A 29 16.40 15.72 14.97
CA ARG A 29 15.07 15.69 15.59
C ARG A 29 14.42 14.31 15.54
N ILE A 30 14.59 13.62 14.42
CA ILE A 30 13.92 12.34 14.17
C ILE A 30 14.71 11.13 14.68
N GLU A 31 15.92 11.33 15.20
CA GLU A 31 16.78 10.25 15.73
C GLU A 31 16.07 9.43 16.84
N THR A 32 15.19 10.07 17.62
CA THR A 32 14.38 9.39 18.63
C THR A 32 13.27 8.54 18.00
N LEU A 33 12.70 8.99 16.88
CA LEU A 33 11.66 8.28 16.15
C LEU A 33 12.21 7.02 15.48
N THR A 34 13.39 7.11 14.86
CA THR A 34 14.04 5.96 14.22
C THR A 34 14.44 4.91 15.26
N ARG A 35 14.97 5.32 16.41
CA ARG A 35 15.31 4.43 17.54
C ARG A 35 14.12 3.61 18.06
N ARG A 36 12.91 4.14 18.03
CA ARG A 36 11.70 3.40 18.46
C ARG A 36 11.32 2.25 17.53
N THR A 37 11.82 2.27 16.29
CA THR A 37 11.60 1.22 15.29
C THR A 37 12.75 0.20 15.24
N THR A 38 13.85 0.45 15.97
CA THR A 38 15.05 -0.38 15.88
C THR A 38 14.73 -1.82 16.22
N ARG A 39 15.27 -2.72 15.39
CA ARG A 39 15.25 -4.16 15.62
C ARG A 39 16.66 -4.67 15.94
N PRO A 40 16.81 -5.83 16.61
CA PRO A 40 18.12 -6.42 16.91
C PRO A 40 18.98 -6.67 15.68
N GLU A 41 18.37 -6.87 14.51
CA GLU A 41 19.06 -7.13 13.26
C GLU A 41 19.69 -5.89 12.63
N VAL A 42 19.40 -4.68 13.12
CA VAL A 42 20.00 -3.44 12.59
C VAL A 42 21.43 -3.30 13.09
N LEU A 43 22.41 -3.42 12.19
CA LEU A 43 23.83 -3.30 12.50
C LEU A 43 24.34 -1.85 12.39
N ALA A 44 23.77 -1.10 11.44
CA ALA A 44 24.02 0.33 11.26
C ALA A 44 22.76 0.99 10.71
N GLY A 45 22.35 2.12 11.29
CA GLY A 45 21.13 2.84 10.92
C GLY A 45 21.41 4.20 10.25
N VAL A 46 20.54 5.16 10.54
CA VAL A 46 20.55 6.51 9.97
C VAL A 46 21.85 7.28 10.28
N GLY A 47 22.35 8.02 9.29
CA GLY A 47 23.52 8.91 9.40
C GLY A 47 24.78 8.43 8.68
N GLY A 48 24.83 7.17 8.25
CA GLY A 48 25.89 6.63 7.38
C GLY A 48 25.53 6.68 5.89
N PHE A 49 26.47 6.27 5.02
CA PHE A 49 26.24 6.14 3.57
C PHE A 49 25.21 5.07 3.20
N GLY A 50 24.92 4.15 4.12
CA GLY A 50 23.93 3.10 3.95
C GLY A 50 23.67 2.42 5.27
N ALA A 51 22.45 1.91 5.43
CA ALA A 51 22.09 1.11 6.57
C ALA A 51 22.45 -0.37 6.34
N LEU A 52 22.76 -1.06 7.42
CA LEU A 52 23.14 -2.48 7.42
C LEU A 52 22.12 -3.26 8.25
N PHE A 53 21.50 -4.27 7.63
CA PHE A 53 20.52 -5.14 8.26
C PHE A 53 20.97 -6.60 8.14
N GLN A 54 21.09 -7.29 9.27
CA GLN A 54 21.46 -8.70 9.32
C GLN A 54 20.24 -9.58 9.02
N LEU A 55 20.35 -10.52 8.08
CA LEU A 55 19.27 -11.48 7.88
C LEU A 55 19.11 -12.40 9.10
N PRO A 56 17.88 -12.66 9.58
CA PRO A 56 17.65 -13.56 10.71
C PRO A 56 18.23 -14.95 10.45
N SER A 57 19.23 -15.35 11.24
CA SER A 57 19.88 -16.65 11.12
C SER A 57 19.07 -17.75 11.81
N GLY A 58 18.95 -18.92 11.17
CA GLY A 58 18.28 -20.10 11.75
C GLY A 58 16.75 -20.06 11.76
N VAL A 59 16.12 -19.03 11.17
CA VAL A 59 14.65 -18.91 11.05
C VAL A 59 14.13 -19.38 9.69
N TYR A 60 14.93 -19.21 8.63
CA TYR A 60 14.59 -19.55 7.25
C TYR A 60 15.62 -20.54 6.69
N GLU A 61 15.15 -21.55 5.98
CA GLU A 61 16.00 -22.52 5.27
C GLU A 61 16.42 -21.97 3.91
N VAL A 62 15.46 -21.48 3.13
CA VAL A 62 15.69 -20.83 1.83
C VAL A 62 15.01 -19.45 1.84
N PRO A 63 15.65 -18.43 2.44
CA PRO A 63 15.06 -17.11 2.54
C PRO A 63 14.93 -16.44 1.17
N VAL A 64 13.78 -15.82 0.93
CA VAL A 64 13.49 -14.98 -0.24
C VAL A 64 13.16 -13.58 0.26
N LEU A 65 13.81 -12.57 -0.33
CA LEU A 65 13.50 -11.17 -0.05
C LEU A 65 12.37 -10.70 -0.98
N VAL A 66 11.41 -10.01 -0.41
CA VAL A 66 10.29 -9.39 -1.13
C VAL A 66 10.38 -7.90 -0.89
N SER A 67 10.47 -7.10 -1.95
CA SER A 67 10.53 -5.64 -1.86
C SER A 67 9.28 -5.01 -2.47
N GLY A 68 8.77 -3.98 -1.82
CA GLY A 68 7.69 -3.13 -2.33
C GLY A 68 8.13 -1.66 -2.31
N ALA A 69 7.63 -0.90 -3.26
CA ALA A 69 7.84 0.55 -3.33
C ALA A 69 6.51 1.22 -3.69
N ASP A 70 6.10 2.21 -2.91
CA ASP A 70 4.84 2.91 -3.12
C ASP A 70 4.90 4.36 -2.63
N GLY A 71 3.91 5.16 -3.04
CA GLY A 71 3.66 6.50 -2.53
C GLY A 71 2.28 6.60 -1.88
N VAL A 72 1.98 7.76 -1.31
CA VAL A 72 0.66 8.02 -0.70
C VAL A 72 -0.37 8.52 -1.73
N GLY A 73 0.11 9.08 -2.84
CA GLY A 73 -0.74 9.62 -3.90
C GLY A 73 -1.50 10.89 -3.49
N THR A 74 -2.67 11.12 -4.09
CA THR A 74 -3.37 12.41 -3.99
C THR A 74 -4.01 12.70 -2.63
N LYS A 75 -3.93 11.76 -1.66
CA LYS A 75 -4.28 12.01 -0.25
C LYS A 75 -3.38 13.10 0.37
N LEU A 76 -2.13 13.22 -0.09
CA LEU A 76 -1.19 14.27 0.33
C LEU A 76 -1.76 15.67 0.16
N LYS A 77 -2.52 15.91 -0.91
CA LYS A 77 -3.16 17.22 -1.15
C LYS A 77 -4.19 17.57 -0.09
N LEU A 78 -4.91 16.59 0.42
CA LEU A 78 -5.89 16.79 1.48
C LEU A 78 -5.19 17.04 2.81
N ALA A 79 -4.12 16.29 3.11
CA ALA A 79 -3.28 16.50 4.28
C ALA A 79 -2.69 17.93 4.32
N VAL A 80 -2.18 18.42 3.19
CA VAL A 80 -1.69 19.81 3.06
C VAL A 80 -2.81 20.82 3.25
N GLN A 81 -4.00 20.58 2.71
CA GLN A 81 -5.12 21.49 2.84
C GLN A 81 -5.66 21.58 4.27
N SER A 82 -5.67 20.46 5.02
CA SER A 82 -6.19 20.41 6.39
C SER A 82 -5.13 20.69 7.46
N GLY A 83 -3.84 20.71 7.09
CA GLY A 83 -2.73 20.83 8.05
C GLY A 83 -2.53 19.59 8.93
N ILE A 84 -3.02 18.41 8.51
CA ILE A 84 -2.90 17.15 9.25
C ILE A 84 -1.86 16.29 8.54
N HIS A 85 -0.65 16.22 9.09
CA HIS A 85 0.49 15.54 8.44
C HIS A 85 1.00 14.33 9.22
N ASP A 86 0.62 14.18 10.48
CA ASP A 86 1.15 13.18 11.41
C ASP A 86 0.66 11.75 11.13
N THR A 87 -0.41 11.59 10.35
CA THR A 87 -0.93 10.27 9.95
C THR A 87 -0.49 9.81 8.56
N ILE A 88 -0.02 10.73 7.70
CA ILE A 88 0.27 10.42 6.29
C ILE A 88 1.46 9.48 6.12
N GLY A 89 2.39 9.49 7.08
CA GLY A 89 3.50 8.55 7.13
C GLY A 89 3.06 7.11 7.43
N ILE A 90 1.95 6.93 8.15
CA ILE A 90 1.37 5.61 8.40
C ILE A 90 0.80 5.07 7.09
N ASP A 91 0.12 5.91 6.31
CA ASP A 91 -0.37 5.54 4.97
C ASP A 91 0.77 5.04 4.07
N LEU A 92 1.90 5.75 4.06
CA LEU A 92 3.07 5.38 3.26
C LEU A 92 3.59 3.97 3.60
N VAL A 93 3.77 3.70 4.90
CA VAL A 93 4.26 2.40 5.35
C VAL A 93 3.23 1.31 5.08
N ALA A 94 1.95 1.58 5.34
CA ALA A 94 0.88 0.61 5.16
C ALA A 94 0.76 0.15 3.71
N MET A 95 0.85 1.07 2.75
CA MET A 95 0.82 0.73 1.32
C MET A 95 1.91 -0.29 0.96
N CYS A 96 3.16 -0.02 1.32
CA CYS A 96 4.26 -0.92 1.00
C CYS A 96 4.22 -2.25 1.80
N ALA A 97 3.93 -2.17 3.11
CA ALA A 97 4.00 -3.33 3.99
C ALA A 97 2.85 -4.32 3.74
N ASN A 98 1.63 -3.82 3.48
CA ASN A 98 0.50 -4.66 3.11
C ASN A 98 0.68 -5.32 1.74
N ASP A 99 1.38 -4.67 0.81
CA ASP A 99 1.67 -5.26 -0.51
C ASP A 99 2.62 -6.44 -0.42
N ILE A 100 3.76 -6.32 0.28
CA ILE A 100 4.68 -7.46 0.42
C ILE A 100 4.07 -8.60 1.25
N LEU A 101 3.17 -8.26 2.19
CA LEU A 101 2.41 -9.22 2.99
C LEU A 101 1.54 -10.15 2.12
N THR A 102 1.12 -9.71 0.93
CA THR A 102 0.32 -10.57 0.01
C THR A 102 1.04 -11.86 -0.38
N HIS A 103 2.38 -11.87 -0.31
CA HIS A 103 3.21 -13.04 -0.56
C HIS A 103 3.56 -13.84 0.72
N GLY A 104 2.96 -13.47 1.86
CA GLY A 104 3.30 -14.01 3.18
C GLY A 104 4.62 -13.49 3.75
N ALA A 105 5.15 -12.38 3.22
CA ALA A 105 6.42 -11.83 3.66
C ALA A 105 6.31 -11.05 4.97
N GLN A 106 7.25 -11.29 5.88
CA GLN A 106 7.42 -10.49 7.09
C GLN A 106 8.27 -9.25 6.78
N PRO A 107 7.77 -8.03 7.01
CA PRO A 107 8.60 -6.81 6.90
C PRO A 107 9.83 -6.88 7.80
N LEU A 108 10.97 -6.44 7.26
CA LEU A 108 12.24 -6.32 7.99
C LEU A 108 12.58 -4.87 8.24
N PHE A 109 12.64 -4.07 7.18
CA PHE A 109 13.02 -2.68 7.24
C PHE A 109 12.32 -1.83 6.20
N PHE A 110 12.35 -0.52 6.44
CA PHE A 110 11.72 0.52 5.64
C PHE A 110 12.72 1.64 5.36
N LEU A 111 12.63 2.22 4.16
CA LEU A 111 13.27 3.49 3.80
C LEU A 111 12.23 4.45 3.23
N ASP A 112 12.48 5.74 3.40
CA ASP A 112 11.62 6.80 2.85
C ASP A 112 12.40 7.79 1.97
N TYR A 113 11.67 8.46 1.09
CA TYR A 113 12.14 9.61 0.31
C TYR A 113 11.11 10.73 0.43
N PHE A 114 11.51 11.83 1.05
CA PHE A 114 10.71 13.03 1.26
C PHE A 114 11.15 14.12 0.29
N ALA A 115 10.27 14.57 -0.59
CA ALA A 115 10.55 15.65 -1.53
C ALA A 115 9.60 16.83 -1.31
N THR A 116 10.11 18.06 -1.32
CA THR A 116 9.30 19.27 -1.10
C THR A 116 9.87 20.47 -1.85
N GLY A 117 9.06 21.51 -2.02
CA GLY A 117 9.55 22.78 -2.59
C GLY A 117 10.41 23.56 -1.60
N HIS A 118 10.04 23.50 -0.32
CA HIS A 118 10.74 24.13 0.79
C HIS A 118 10.52 23.31 2.06
N LEU A 119 11.60 22.96 2.75
CA LEU A 119 11.54 22.12 3.94
C LEU A 119 11.04 22.91 5.15
N ASP A 120 9.79 22.66 5.52
CA ASP A 120 9.25 23.00 6.83
C ASP A 120 9.56 21.85 7.81
N LEU A 121 10.39 22.15 8.81
CA LEU A 121 10.82 21.16 9.80
C LEU A 121 9.66 20.61 10.65
N ALA A 122 8.64 21.41 10.95
CA ALA A 122 7.51 20.97 11.77
C ALA A 122 6.63 19.99 10.99
N VAL A 123 6.39 20.26 9.71
CA VAL A 123 5.64 19.35 8.82
C VAL A 123 6.43 18.05 8.61
N ALA A 124 7.73 18.15 8.30
CA ALA A 124 8.57 16.98 8.11
C ALA A 124 8.63 16.10 9.38
N GLU A 125 8.74 16.70 10.56
CA GLU A 125 8.73 15.99 11.85
C GLU A 125 7.40 15.23 12.10
N GLN A 126 6.27 15.82 11.73
CA GLN A 126 4.95 15.14 11.78
C GLN A 126 4.91 13.94 10.83
N VAL A 127 5.34 14.12 9.56
CA VAL A 127 5.36 13.03 8.58
C VAL A 127 6.25 11.87 9.06
N MET A 128 7.47 12.17 9.53
CA MET A 128 8.39 11.17 10.06
C MET A 128 7.87 10.47 11.31
N THR A 129 7.08 11.17 12.14
CA THR A 129 6.38 10.57 13.28
C THR A 129 5.40 9.50 12.80
N GLY A 130 4.61 9.79 11.77
CA GLY A 130 3.72 8.82 11.14
C GLY A 130 4.47 7.62 10.54
N ILE A 131 5.58 7.86 9.83
CA ILE A 131 6.40 6.76 9.26
C ILE A 131 6.95 5.86 10.36
N SER A 132 7.49 6.44 11.44
CA SER A 132 8.00 5.68 12.59
C SER A 132 6.88 4.86 13.26
N GLN A 133 5.69 5.43 13.42
CA GLN A 133 4.54 4.70 13.96
C GLN A 133 4.12 3.56 13.03
N GLY A 134 3.99 3.81 11.72
CA GLY A 134 3.66 2.76 10.75
C GLY A 134 4.69 1.63 10.75
N CYS A 135 5.97 1.95 10.85
CA CYS A 135 7.05 0.95 10.97
C CYS A 135 6.90 0.09 12.23
N GLN A 136 6.58 0.70 13.39
CA GLN A 136 6.30 -0.04 14.63
C GLN A 136 5.11 -1.00 14.47
N GLU A 137 4.02 -0.54 13.86
CA GLU A 137 2.82 -1.35 13.62
C GLU A 137 3.08 -2.50 12.63
N ALA A 138 3.89 -2.25 11.59
CA ALA A 138 4.31 -3.26 10.61
C ALA A 138 5.39 -4.22 11.13
N GLY A 139 6.03 -3.90 12.26
CA GLY A 139 7.18 -4.64 12.77
C GLY A 139 8.46 -4.44 11.94
N ALA A 140 8.56 -3.37 11.16
CA ALA A 140 9.74 -3.02 10.37
C ALA A 140 10.63 -2.01 11.10
N ALA A 141 11.94 -2.03 10.84
CA ALA A 141 12.85 -0.97 11.26
C ALA A 141 12.92 0.15 10.22
N LEU A 142 12.76 1.42 10.64
CA LEU A 142 13.08 2.58 9.82
C LEU A 142 14.60 2.79 9.85
N ILE A 143 15.29 2.37 8.80
CA ILE A 143 16.76 2.29 8.80
C ILE A 143 17.45 3.41 8.02
N GLY A 144 16.72 4.14 7.18
CA GLY A 144 17.27 5.20 6.35
C GLY A 144 16.20 5.96 5.61
N GLY A 145 16.57 7.10 5.04
CA GLY A 145 15.72 7.89 4.18
C GLY A 145 16.49 9.06 3.60
N GLU A 146 15.83 9.84 2.75
CA GLU A 146 16.41 11.01 2.09
C GLU A 146 15.42 12.17 2.06
N THR A 147 15.91 13.40 2.18
CA THR A 147 15.10 14.63 2.14
C THR A 147 15.61 15.59 1.08
N ALA A 148 14.78 15.90 0.09
CA ALA A 148 15.12 16.74 -1.05
C ALA A 148 14.28 18.03 -1.12
N GLU A 149 14.96 19.19 -1.11
CA GLU A 149 14.35 20.49 -1.43
C GLU A 149 14.50 20.78 -2.94
N MET A 150 13.37 20.91 -3.63
CA MET A 150 13.28 21.14 -5.07
C MET A 150 12.24 22.24 -5.39
N PRO A 151 12.54 23.52 -5.10
CA PRO A 151 11.61 24.65 -5.24
C PRO A 151 11.13 24.90 -6.68
N GLY A 152 11.88 24.41 -7.68
CA GLY A 152 11.48 24.47 -9.10
C GLY A 152 10.53 23.37 -9.54
N VAL A 153 10.33 22.33 -8.72
CA VAL A 153 9.50 21.15 -9.03
C VAL A 153 8.19 21.20 -8.25
N TYR A 154 8.28 21.42 -6.95
CA TYR A 154 7.14 21.44 -6.04
C TYR A 154 6.69 22.87 -5.73
N ARG A 155 5.37 23.08 -5.60
CA ARG A 155 4.78 24.41 -5.43
C ARG A 155 4.35 24.63 -3.97
N GLY A 156 4.75 25.75 -3.40
CA GLY A 156 4.31 26.15 -2.06
C GLY A 156 4.67 25.10 -1.00
N GLY A 157 3.68 24.68 -0.21
CA GLY A 157 3.83 23.64 0.83
C GLY A 157 3.61 22.21 0.33
N ASP A 158 3.56 21.99 -0.98
CA ASP A 158 3.46 20.64 -1.53
C ASP A 158 4.71 19.83 -1.23
N TYR A 159 4.49 18.59 -0.78
CA TYR A 159 5.51 17.57 -0.67
C TYR A 159 5.01 16.24 -1.23
N ASP A 160 5.95 15.35 -1.54
CA ASP A 160 5.72 14.01 -2.02
C ASP A 160 6.55 13.01 -1.23
N LEU A 161 6.02 11.79 -1.12
CA LEU A 161 6.57 10.73 -0.30
C LEU A 161 6.66 9.46 -1.12
N ALA A 162 7.84 8.84 -1.12
CA ALA A 162 8.02 7.48 -1.58
C ALA A 162 8.57 6.62 -0.44
N GLY A 163 8.09 5.38 -0.36
CA GLY A 163 8.41 4.42 0.66
C GLY A 163 8.93 3.14 0.05
N PHE A 164 9.83 2.48 0.75
CA PHE A 164 10.49 1.26 0.29
C PHE A 164 10.50 0.27 1.45
N CYS A 165 9.75 -0.82 1.31
CA CYS A 165 9.72 -1.89 2.30
C CYS A 165 10.42 -3.13 1.77
N VAL A 166 11.28 -3.73 2.59
CA VAL A 166 11.86 -5.04 2.32
C VAL A 166 11.42 -5.99 3.40
N GLY A 167 10.86 -7.12 2.99
CA GLY A 167 10.50 -8.23 3.86
C GLY A 167 11.17 -9.53 3.43
N ILE A 168 10.88 -10.58 4.18
CA ILE A 168 11.45 -11.91 4.02
C ILE A 168 10.35 -12.97 4.11
N VAL A 169 10.48 -14.01 3.32
CA VAL A 169 9.59 -15.18 3.34
C VAL A 169 10.41 -16.44 3.10
N GLU A 170 9.96 -17.56 3.65
CA GLU A 170 10.50 -18.87 3.31
C GLU A 170 10.03 -19.26 1.91
N LYS A 171 10.93 -19.70 1.02
CA LYS A 171 10.59 -20.01 -0.38
C LYS A 171 9.41 -20.97 -0.50
N ALA A 172 9.36 -22.00 0.36
CA ALA A 172 8.30 -22.99 0.35
C ALA A 172 6.94 -22.48 0.88
N ARG A 173 6.91 -21.31 1.52
CA ARG A 173 5.70 -20.70 2.12
C ARG A 173 5.24 -19.45 1.36
N ILE A 174 5.81 -19.16 0.19
CA ILE A 174 5.35 -18.04 -0.65
C ILE A 174 3.89 -18.28 -1.03
N ILE A 175 3.05 -17.29 -0.77
CA ILE A 175 1.67 -17.25 -1.23
C ILE A 175 1.66 -16.66 -2.64
N ASP A 176 1.16 -17.40 -3.61
CA ASP A 176 1.14 -17.00 -5.02
C ASP A 176 -0.16 -17.37 -5.74
N GLY A 177 -1.22 -17.65 -4.99
CA GLY A 177 -2.56 -17.93 -5.52
C GLY A 177 -2.75 -19.33 -6.13
N ARG A 178 -1.70 -20.12 -6.32
CA ARG A 178 -1.81 -21.47 -6.93
C ARG A 178 -2.58 -22.48 -6.07
N ALA A 179 -2.66 -22.24 -4.76
CA ALA A 179 -3.41 -23.08 -3.85
C ALA A 179 -4.92 -22.78 -3.85
N VAL A 180 -5.34 -21.67 -4.47
CA VAL A 180 -6.76 -21.29 -4.53
C VAL A 180 -7.58 -22.36 -5.23
N ALA A 181 -8.71 -22.70 -4.63
CA ALA A 181 -9.62 -23.73 -5.11
C ALA A 181 -11.07 -23.25 -5.15
N VAL A 182 -11.87 -23.87 -6.02
CA VAL A 182 -13.32 -23.67 -6.02
C VAL A 182 -13.90 -24.07 -4.67
N GLY A 183 -14.70 -23.19 -4.09
CA GLY A 183 -15.28 -23.35 -2.76
C GLY A 183 -14.47 -22.70 -1.65
N ASP A 184 -13.26 -22.18 -1.92
CA ASP A 184 -12.52 -21.37 -0.93
C ASP A 184 -13.39 -20.20 -0.45
N ALA A 185 -13.42 -20.02 0.87
CA ALA A 185 -14.08 -18.90 1.50
C ALA A 185 -13.21 -17.64 1.35
N ILE A 186 -13.87 -16.51 1.09
CA ILE A 186 -13.24 -15.21 0.97
C ILE A 186 -13.52 -14.44 2.26
N ILE A 187 -12.48 -14.18 3.03
CA ILE A 187 -12.56 -13.42 4.28
C ILE A 187 -12.08 -11.99 4.03
N GLY A 188 -12.95 -11.01 4.26
CA GLY A 188 -12.64 -9.58 4.13
C GLY A 188 -12.31 -8.95 5.48
N LEU A 189 -11.17 -8.28 5.59
CA LEU A 189 -10.75 -7.53 6.77
C LEU A 189 -11.13 -6.06 6.62
N ALA A 190 -11.69 -5.49 7.71
CA ALA A 190 -12.19 -4.13 7.73
C ALA A 190 -11.10 -3.09 7.41
N ALA A 191 -11.39 -2.21 6.44
CA ALA A 191 -10.66 -0.97 6.23
C ALA A 191 -10.96 0.05 7.34
N SER A 192 -10.05 1.01 7.52
CA SER A 192 -10.23 2.15 8.42
C SER A 192 -10.95 3.34 7.74
N GLY A 193 -11.13 3.28 6.42
CA GLY A 193 -11.69 4.36 5.60
C GLY A 193 -11.29 4.16 4.14
N ALA A 194 -11.14 5.23 3.38
CA ALA A 194 -10.70 5.17 1.97
C ALA A 194 -9.22 4.75 1.79
N HIS A 195 -8.47 4.59 2.89
CA HIS A 195 -7.04 4.27 2.89
C HIS A 195 -6.23 5.33 2.14
N ALA A 196 -5.38 4.95 1.17
CA ALA A 196 -4.60 5.89 0.37
C ALA A 196 -5.10 6.00 -1.11
N ASN A 197 -6.28 5.44 -1.42
CA ASN A 197 -6.77 5.33 -2.80
C ASN A 197 -8.07 6.11 -3.03
N GLY A 198 -8.31 6.53 -4.29
CA GLY A 198 -9.52 7.26 -4.68
C GLY A 198 -9.54 8.76 -4.34
N TYR A 199 -8.46 9.32 -3.77
CA TYR A 199 -8.43 10.71 -3.29
C TYR A 199 -8.55 11.77 -4.40
N SER A 200 -8.23 11.43 -5.64
CA SER A 200 -8.48 12.31 -6.79
C SER A 200 -9.98 12.52 -6.99
N LEU A 201 -10.79 11.46 -6.84
CA LEU A 201 -12.24 11.54 -6.93
C LEU A 201 -12.82 12.23 -5.68
N ILE A 202 -12.33 11.89 -4.48
CA ILE A 202 -12.74 12.56 -3.23
C ILE A 202 -12.56 14.07 -3.34
N ARG A 203 -11.39 14.53 -3.80
CA ARG A 203 -11.12 15.98 -3.96
C ARG A 203 -12.06 16.64 -4.97
N LYS A 204 -12.37 15.96 -6.08
CA LYS A 204 -13.34 16.46 -7.07
C LYS A 204 -14.75 16.55 -6.51
N ILE A 205 -15.15 15.63 -5.62
CA ILE A 205 -16.43 15.69 -4.90
C ILE A 205 -16.44 16.92 -3.97
N LEU A 206 -15.40 17.08 -3.14
CA LEU A 206 -15.27 18.22 -2.23
C LEU A 206 -15.37 19.56 -2.97
N GLU A 207 -14.67 19.69 -4.10
CA GLU A 207 -14.72 20.87 -4.97
C GLU A 207 -16.13 21.12 -5.52
N ARG A 208 -16.78 20.06 -6.04
CA ARG A 208 -18.12 20.15 -6.64
C ARG A 208 -19.19 20.50 -5.61
N THR A 209 -19.11 19.96 -4.40
CA THR A 209 -20.12 20.17 -3.36
C THR A 209 -19.84 21.40 -2.51
N GLY A 210 -18.61 21.94 -2.55
CA GLY A 210 -18.16 22.97 -1.62
C GLY A 210 -18.19 22.51 -0.16
N ALA A 211 -18.01 21.21 0.07
CA ALA A 211 -18.07 20.66 1.42
C ALA A 211 -16.88 21.13 2.25
N ASP A 212 -17.16 21.59 3.46
CA ASP A 212 -16.14 22.05 4.39
C ASP A 212 -15.48 20.84 5.07
N LEU A 213 -14.15 20.84 5.16
CA LEU A 213 -13.41 19.78 5.86
C LEU A 213 -13.61 19.85 7.36
N ASP A 214 -13.97 21.02 7.90
CA ASP A 214 -14.20 21.22 9.33
C ASP A 214 -15.64 20.91 9.75
N GLN A 215 -16.53 20.55 8.82
CA GLN A 215 -17.91 20.20 9.16
C GLN A 215 -17.97 18.92 10.00
N GLU A 216 -18.97 18.84 10.89
CA GLU A 216 -19.23 17.64 11.69
C GLU A 216 -19.57 16.44 10.80
N PHE A 217 -18.98 15.30 11.12
CA PHE A 217 -19.16 14.04 10.45
C PHE A 217 -18.99 12.87 11.44
N HIS A 218 -20.11 12.35 11.95
CA HIS A 218 -20.17 11.18 12.82
C HIS A 218 -19.24 11.26 14.06
N GLY A 219 -19.20 12.41 14.72
CA GLY A 219 -18.42 12.64 15.96
C GLY A 219 -16.98 13.13 15.74
N GLN A 220 -16.58 13.40 14.50
CA GLN A 220 -15.31 14.03 14.13
C GLN A 220 -15.53 15.02 12.97
N THR A 221 -14.47 15.65 12.44
CA THR A 221 -14.59 16.47 11.22
C THR A 221 -14.54 15.59 9.97
N LEU A 222 -15.12 16.07 8.87
CA LEU A 222 -15.02 15.37 7.57
C LEU A 222 -13.55 15.19 7.15
N GLY A 223 -12.71 16.20 7.36
CA GLY A 223 -11.27 16.14 7.10
C GLY A 223 -10.58 15.03 7.88
N ALA A 224 -10.87 14.90 9.18
CA ALA A 224 -10.32 13.83 10.02
C ALA A 224 -10.81 12.44 9.56
N ALA A 225 -12.09 12.31 9.21
CA ALA A 225 -12.64 11.06 8.68
C ALA A 225 -11.97 10.65 7.35
N LEU A 226 -11.74 11.62 6.44
CA LEU A 226 -11.06 11.39 5.18
C LEU A 226 -9.54 11.16 5.36
N LEU A 227 -8.92 11.65 6.43
CA LEU A 227 -7.49 11.47 6.70
C LEU A 227 -7.18 10.39 7.73
N THR A 228 -8.18 9.55 8.06
CA THR A 228 -7.95 8.34 8.86
C THR A 228 -6.87 7.49 8.17
N PRO A 229 -5.80 7.08 8.88
CA PRO A 229 -4.68 6.38 8.28
C PRO A 229 -5.07 5.00 7.77
N THR A 230 -4.39 4.54 6.73
CA THR A 230 -4.49 3.18 6.19
C THR A 230 -4.12 2.17 7.27
N ARG A 231 -4.91 1.11 7.35
CA ARG A 231 -4.73 0.05 8.34
C ARG A 231 -3.57 -0.86 7.92
N ILE A 232 -2.72 -1.22 8.87
CA ILE A 232 -1.61 -2.16 8.67
C ILE A 232 -2.05 -3.54 9.14
N TYR A 233 -2.04 -4.54 8.25
CA TYR A 233 -2.57 -5.88 8.53
C TYR A 233 -1.49 -6.93 8.87
N VAL A 234 -0.22 -6.52 8.82
CA VAL A 234 0.95 -7.41 8.85
C VAL A 234 0.90 -8.44 9.98
N ARG A 235 0.83 -8.00 11.23
CA ARG A 235 0.86 -8.93 12.38
C ARG A 235 -0.29 -9.93 12.33
N ALA A 236 -1.52 -9.45 12.14
CA ALA A 236 -2.71 -10.30 12.17
C ALA A 236 -2.70 -11.36 11.06
N VAL A 237 -2.29 -10.99 9.86
CA VAL A 237 -2.26 -11.92 8.72
C VAL A 237 -1.06 -12.88 8.82
N LEU A 238 0.11 -12.45 9.28
CA LEU A 238 1.24 -13.37 9.52
C LEU A 238 0.90 -14.40 10.62
N ASP A 239 0.23 -13.97 11.69
CA ASP A 239 -0.24 -14.88 12.75
C ASP A 239 -1.29 -15.87 12.22
N LEU A 240 -2.15 -15.45 11.30
CA LEU A 240 -3.11 -16.31 10.61
C LEU A 240 -2.42 -17.37 9.74
N ILE A 241 -1.47 -16.95 8.89
CA ILE A 241 -0.69 -17.82 7.98
C ILE A 241 0.06 -18.91 8.75
N GLN A 242 0.47 -18.64 9.98
CA GLN A 242 1.15 -19.64 10.82
C GLN A 242 0.21 -20.71 11.37
N LYS A 243 -1.10 -20.44 11.46
CA LYS A 243 -2.07 -21.30 12.15
C LYS A 243 -2.95 -22.09 11.19
N ILE A 244 -3.27 -21.54 10.03
CA ILE A 244 -4.15 -22.18 9.04
C ILE A 244 -3.61 -22.03 7.61
N PRO A 245 -4.03 -22.89 6.67
CA PRO A 245 -3.75 -22.68 5.25
C PRO A 245 -4.40 -21.39 4.73
N VAL A 246 -3.59 -20.51 4.17
CA VAL A 246 -4.05 -19.32 3.43
C VAL A 246 -3.63 -19.49 1.97
N HIS A 247 -4.61 -19.54 1.08
CA HIS A 247 -4.38 -19.83 -0.34
C HIS A 247 -4.06 -18.59 -1.16
N ALA A 248 -4.60 -17.43 -0.77
CA ALA A 248 -4.32 -16.15 -1.38
C ALA A 248 -4.54 -15.01 -0.38
N VAL A 249 -3.85 -13.89 -0.60
CA VAL A 249 -4.00 -12.64 0.13
C VAL A 249 -4.02 -11.50 -0.88
N ALA A 250 -5.05 -10.65 -0.86
CA ALA A 250 -5.19 -9.51 -1.77
C ALA A 250 -5.36 -8.21 -0.98
N HIS A 251 -4.44 -7.26 -1.21
CA HIS A 251 -4.55 -5.91 -0.68
C HIS A 251 -5.48 -5.08 -1.58
N ILE A 252 -6.56 -4.52 -1.01
CA ILE A 252 -7.59 -3.81 -1.78
C ILE A 252 -7.23 -2.32 -1.88
N THR A 253 -6.57 -1.96 -2.98
CA THR A 253 -6.04 -0.61 -3.25
C THR A 253 -6.72 0.03 -4.47
N GLY A 254 -5.98 0.74 -5.33
CA GLY A 254 -6.50 1.31 -6.57
C GLY A 254 -7.12 0.22 -7.45
N GLY A 255 -8.28 0.52 -8.04
CA GLY A 255 -9.05 -0.47 -8.80
C GLY A 255 -9.96 -1.36 -7.93
N GLY A 256 -9.91 -1.20 -6.60
CA GLY A 256 -10.83 -1.83 -5.64
C GLY A 256 -10.86 -3.34 -5.76
N PHE A 257 -12.02 -3.96 -5.56
CA PHE A 257 -12.17 -5.42 -5.67
C PHE A 257 -11.92 -5.90 -7.10
N LEU A 258 -12.42 -5.14 -8.07
CA LEU A 258 -12.49 -5.53 -9.47
C LEU A 258 -11.11 -5.69 -10.12
N GLU A 259 -10.10 -4.96 -9.63
CA GLU A 259 -8.75 -5.06 -10.17
C GLU A 259 -7.79 -5.84 -9.25
N ASN A 260 -7.98 -5.83 -7.93
CA ASN A 260 -7.01 -6.41 -7.01
C ASN A 260 -7.25 -7.90 -6.75
N LEU A 261 -8.50 -8.32 -6.54
CA LEU A 261 -8.79 -9.71 -6.23
C LEU A 261 -8.45 -10.66 -7.40
N PRO A 262 -8.71 -10.33 -8.67
CA PRO A 262 -8.32 -11.20 -9.79
C PRO A 262 -6.81 -11.46 -9.92
N ARG A 263 -5.95 -10.56 -9.41
CA ARG A 263 -4.48 -10.70 -9.52
C ARG A 263 -3.94 -11.89 -8.73
N VAL A 264 -4.72 -12.40 -7.77
CA VAL A 264 -4.32 -13.52 -6.91
C VAL A 264 -5.12 -14.79 -7.19
N LEU A 265 -5.99 -14.79 -8.21
CA LEU A 265 -6.78 -15.95 -8.62
C LEU A 265 -6.13 -16.68 -9.79
N PRO A 266 -6.14 -18.02 -9.79
CA PRO A 266 -5.69 -18.79 -10.95
C PRO A 266 -6.69 -18.66 -12.11
N ALA A 267 -6.21 -18.93 -13.32
CA ALA A 267 -7.05 -18.94 -14.51
C ALA A 267 -8.25 -19.89 -14.37
N GLY A 268 -9.41 -19.46 -14.85
CA GLY A 268 -10.65 -20.25 -14.80
C GLY A 268 -11.41 -20.20 -13.48
N MET A 269 -10.96 -19.40 -12.51
CA MET A 269 -11.70 -19.13 -11.27
C MET A 269 -12.13 -17.67 -11.16
N ARG A 270 -13.23 -17.41 -10.46
CA ARG A 270 -13.74 -16.07 -10.15
C ARG A 270 -14.11 -15.97 -8.68
N ALA A 271 -14.09 -14.77 -8.13
CA ALA A 271 -14.64 -14.46 -6.82
C ALA A 271 -16.10 -14.02 -6.94
N ARG A 272 -17.00 -14.60 -6.15
CA ARG A 272 -18.36 -14.07 -5.95
C ARG A 272 -18.43 -13.43 -4.57
N ILE A 273 -18.70 -12.14 -4.54
CA ILE A 273 -18.70 -11.29 -3.35
C ILE A 273 -20.14 -10.84 -3.06
N ASP A 274 -20.60 -11.08 -1.83
CA ASP A 274 -21.85 -10.53 -1.31
C ASP A 274 -21.57 -9.15 -0.70
N SER A 275 -21.99 -8.09 -1.39
CA SER A 275 -21.75 -6.70 -0.99
C SER A 275 -22.45 -6.31 0.32
N LYS A 276 -23.38 -7.15 0.81
CA LYS A 276 -24.15 -6.94 2.04
C LYS A 276 -23.58 -7.73 3.22
N ALA A 277 -22.53 -8.52 3.02
CA ALA A 277 -21.91 -9.34 4.05
C ALA A 277 -21.17 -8.53 5.13
N TRP A 278 -20.87 -7.25 4.88
CA TRP A 278 -20.22 -6.36 5.85
C TRP A 278 -20.92 -4.99 5.93
N PRO A 279 -20.80 -4.28 7.06
CA PRO A 279 -21.30 -2.92 7.16
C PRO A 279 -20.38 -1.97 6.38
N ARG A 280 -20.91 -1.32 5.34
CA ARG A 280 -20.17 -0.29 4.60
C ARG A 280 -19.98 0.97 5.47
N PRO A 281 -18.74 1.45 5.69
CA PRO A 281 -18.50 2.65 6.49
C PRO A 281 -19.24 3.89 5.96
N PRO A 282 -19.75 4.77 6.85
CA PRO A 282 -20.58 5.92 6.46
C PRO A 282 -19.93 6.87 5.45
N ILE A 283 -18.60 7.00 5.48
CA ILE A 283 -17.86 7.86 4.55
C ILE A 283 -18.11 7.48 3.09
N PHE A 284 -18.28 6.20 2.78
CA PHE A 284 -18.57 5.76 1.41
C PHE A 284 -20.01 6.08 1.00
N GLY A 285 -20.97 6.00 1.93
CA GLY A 285 -22.34 6.44 1.67
C GLY A 285 -22.40 7.95 1.38
N TRP A 286 -21.65 8.74 2.15
CA TRP A 286 -21.50 10.17 1.91
C TRP A 286 -20.85 10.47 0.56
N LEU A 287 -19.70 9.85 0.25
CA LEU A 287 -18.99 10.01 -1.02
C LEU A 287 -19.88 9.65 -2.22
N GLN A 288 -20.60 8.53 -2.11
CA GLN A 288 -21.50 8.06 -3.16
C GLN A 288 -22.61 9.07 -3.45
N ALA A 289 -23.31 9.53 -2.40
CA ALA A 289 -24.40 10.49 -2.52
C ALA A 289 -23.91 11.86 -3.02
N ALA A 290 -22.82 12.38 -2.44
CA ALA A 290 -22.23 13.67 -2.78
C ALA A 290 -21.67 13.70 -4.23
N GLY A 291 -21.06 12.61 -4.67
CA GLY A 291 -20.52 12.47 -6.02
C GLY A 291 -21.55 12.09 -7.08
N GLY A 292 -22.67 11.48 -6.68
CA GLY A 292 -23.60 10.82 -7.61
C GLY A 292 -22.94 9.60 -8.27
N ILE A 293 -22.22 8.79 -7.50
CA ILE A 293 -21.41 7.68 -7.99
C ILE A 293 -22.28 6.41 -8.04
N VAL A 294 -22.25 5.70 -9.16
CA VAL A 294 -22.92 4.40 -9.31
C VAL A 294 -22.17 3.30 -8.55
N ASP A 295 -22.86 2.24 -8.13
CA ASP A 295 -22.26 1.20 -7.28
C ASP A 295 -21.01 0.56 -7.90
N GLU A 296 -21.02 0.25 -9.19
CA GLU A 296 -19.86 -0.33 -9.89
C GLU A 296 -18.60 0.55 -9.76
N GLU A 297 -18.76 1.86 -9.94
CA GLU A 297 -17.65 2.82 -9.83
C GLU A 297 -17.18 2.98 -8.38
N MET A 298 -18.09 2.81 -7.40
CA MET A 298 -17.71 2.77 -5.98
C MET A 298 -16.76 1.62 -5.70
N TYR A 299 -17.08 0.40 -6.15
CA TYR A 299 -16.26 -0.80 -5.93
C TYR A 299 -15.03 -0.89 -6.84
N ARG A 300 -15.00 -0.12 -7.93
CA ARG A 300 -13.80 0.08 -8.76
C ARG A 300 -12.83 1.09 -8.16
N THR A 301 -13.33 2.15 -7.53
CA THR A 301 -12.46 3.23 -7.03
C THR A 301 -12.04 3.01 -5.59
N PHE A 302 -12.96 2.52 -4.76
CA PHE A 302 -12.80 2.44 -3.32
C PHE A 302 -12.82 1.00 -2.82
N ASN A 303 -12.22 0.80 -1.65
CA ASN A 303 -12.25 -0.47 -0.93
C ASN A 303 -13.62 -0.77 -0.28
N CYS A 304 -14.52 0.22 -0.22
CA CYS A 304 -15.87 0.14 0.35
C CYS A 304 -15.96 -0.50 1.74
N GLY A 305 -14.90 -0.42 2.54
CA GLY A 305 -14.86 -0.94 3.90
C GLY A 305 -14.05 -2.21 4.09
N ILE A 306 -13.49 -2.81 3.03
CA ILE A 306 -12.64 -4.00 3.11
C ILE A 306 -11.27 -3.67 2.55
N GLY A 307 -10.23 -3.60 3.38
CA GLY A 307 -8.90 -3.21 2.92
C GLY A 307 -7.98 -4.38 2.58
N MET A 308 -8.28 -5.58 3.05
CA MET A 308 -7.51 -6.79 2.79
C MET A 308 -8.46 -7.97 2.66
N VAL A 309 -8.16 -8.90 1.76
CA VAL A 309 -8.89 -10.14 1.58
C VAL A 309 -7.94 -11.32 1.75
N VAL A 310 -8.38 -12.38 2.41
CA VAL A 310 -7.69 -13.68 2.45
C VAL A 310 -8.61 -14.78 1.95
N CYS A 311 -8.08 -15.69 1.13
CA CYS A 311 -8.80 -16.90 0.69
C CYS A 311 -8.30 -18.09 1.50
N VAL A 312 -9.24 -18.84 2.08
CA VAL A 312 -8.95 -19.99 2.94
C VAL A 312 -9.86 -21.17 2.56
N PRO A 313 -9.48 -22.42 2.87
CA PRO A 313 -10.39 -23.55 2.72
C PRO A 313 -11.73 -23.27 3.44
N PRO A 314 -12.88 -23.71 2.89
CA PRO A 314 -14.19 -23.42 3.50
C PRO A 314 -14.32 -23.99 4.93
N SER A 315 -13.60 -25.06 5.26
CA SER A 315 -13.57 -25.61 6.63
C SER A 315 -12.85 -24.70 7.64
N GLU A 316 -11.99 -23.80 7.17
CA GLU A 316 -11.17 -22.91 8.00
C GLU A 316 -11.78 -21.50 8.15
N ALA A 317 -12.86 -21.18 7.42
CA ALA A 317 -13.46 -19.84 7.38
C ALA A 317 -13.78 -19.28 8.78
N ALA A 318 -14.48 -20.07 9.60
CA ALA A 318 -14.84 -19.66 10.96
C ALA A 318 -13.62 -19.49 11.87
N ALA A 319 -12.61 -20.36 11.73
CA ALA A 319 -11.37 -20.26 12.49
C ALA A 319 -10.57 -19.02 12.08
N ALA A 320 -10.55 -18.69 10.79
CA ALA A 320 -9.88 -17.51 10.27
C ALA A 320 -10.47 -16.23 10.85
N ILE A 321 -11.80 -16.09 10.83
CA ILE A 321 -12.50 -14.94 11.42
C ILE A 321 -12.19 -14.82 12.92
N HIS A 322 -12.24 -15.92 13.67
CA HIS A 322 -11.94 -15.92 15.09
C HIS A 322 -10.50 -15.48 15.39
N LEU A 323 -9.52 -16.00 14.65
CA LEU A 323 -8.11 -15.64 14.82
C LEU A 323 -7.83 -14.17 14.46
N LEU A 324 -8.52 -13.64 13.45
CA LEU A 324 -8.43 -12.23 13.07
C LEU A 324 -9.05 -11.33 14.14
N ASP A 325 -10.19 -11.72 14.73
CA ASP A 325 -10.84 -10.99 15.82
C ASP A 325 -9.97 -10.96 17.08
N GLU A 326 -9.35 -12.09 17.46
CA GLU A 326 -8.37 -12.15 18.54
C GLU A 326 -7.15 -11.23 18.30
N ALA A 327 -6.78 -11.02 17.04
CA ALA A 327 -5.74 -10.09 16.62
C ALA A 327 -6.22 -8.63 16.48
N GLY A 328 -7.46 -8.32 16.90
CA GLY A 328 -8.05 -6.99 16.86
C GLY A 328 -8.49 -6.55 15.46
N GLN A 329 -8.70 -7.49 14.54
CA GLN A 329 -9.18 -7.23 13.18
C GLN A 329 -10.62 -7.70 13.03
N LEU A 330 -11.52 -6.76 12.72
CA LEU A 330 -12.87 -7.10 12.29
C LEU A 330 -12.81 -7.75 10.90
N ALA A 331 -13.43 -8.92 10.78
CA ALA A 331 -13.45 -9.68 9.54
C ALA A 331 -14.80 -10.35 9.32
N TRP A 332 -15.14 -10.57 8.05
CA TRP A 332 -16.37 -11.23 7.62
C TRP A 332 -16.07 -12.23 6.52
N GLU A 333 -16.82 -13.32 6.45
CA GLU A 333 -16.91 -14.11 5.22
C GLU A 333 -17.74 -13.29 4.22
N ILE A 334 -17.10 -12.79 3.17
CA ILE A 334 -17.70 -11.87 2.21
C ILE A 334 -18.01 -12.54 0.86
N GLY A 335 -17.65 -13.80 0.68
CA GLY A 335 -17.80 -14.45 -0.60
C GLY A 335 -17.15 -15.81 -0.70
N VAL A 336 -17.13 -16.33 -1.93
CA VAL A 336 -16.61 -17.66 -2.25
C VAL A 336 -15.95 -17.65 -3.63
N ILE A 337 -14.94 -18.50 -3.80
CA ILE A 337 -14.32 -18.76 -5.10
C ILE A 337 -15.18 -19.77 -5.90
N GLU A 338 -15.46 -19.43 -7.16
CA GLU A 338 -16.23 -20.23 -8.10
C GLU A 338 -15.43 -20.53 -9.37
N SER A 339 -15.84 -21.53 -10.14
CA SER A 339 -15.34 -21.72 -11.50
C SER A 339 -15.97 -20.70 -12.46
N VAL A 340 -15.21 -20.25 -13.44
CA VAL A 340 -15.74 -19.47 -14.57
C VAL A 340 -16.41 -20.45 -15.55
N PRO A 341 -17.70 -20.27 -15.89
CA PRO A 341 -18.36 -21.11 -16.90
C PRO A 341 -17.65 -20.98 -18.27
N GLU A 342 -17.45 -22.09 -18.99
CA GLU A 342 -16.79 -22.11 -20.30
C GLU A 342 -17.40 -21.14 -21.33
N SER A 343 -18.67 -20.75 -21.17
CA SER A 343 -19.36 -19.78 -22.02
C SER A 343 -18.95 -18.32 -21.85
N ALA A 344 -18.10 -17.99 -20.86
CA ALA A 344 -17.65 -16.63 -20.56
C ALA A 344 -16.20 -16.33 -21.01
N SER A 345 -15.51 -17.29 -21.65
CA SER A 345 -14.18 -17.01 -22.21
C SER A 345 -14.31 -16.12 -23.46
N PRO A 346 -13.68 -14.94 -23.54
CA PRO A 346 -13.53 -14.25 -24.82
C PRO A 346 -12.72 -15.18 -25.72
N GLN A 347 -13.34 -15.70 -26.77
CA GLN A 347 -12.65 -16.43 -27.81
C GLN A 347 -11.45 -15.58 -28.25
N SER A 348 -10.25 -16.04 -27.91
CA SER A 348 -9.04 -15.51 -28.50
C SER A 348 -9.09 -15.90 -29.97
N ALA A 349 -9.51 -14.97 -30.82
CA ALA A 349 -9.26 -15.05 -32.24
C ALA A 349 -7.74 -14.87 -32.44
N ILE A 350 -6.98 -15.95 -32.21
CA ILE A 350 -5.59 -16.04 -32.63
C ILE A 350 -5.62 -16.53 -34.08
N ASP A 351 -5.31 -15.61 -34.99
CA ASP A 351 -5.03 -15.89 -36.39
C ASP A 351 -3.89 -16.94 -36.48
N PRO A 352 -4.04 -18.09 -37.16
CA PRO A 352 -3.04 -19.17 -37.16
C PRO A 352 -1.73 -18.84 -37.89
N ALA A 353 -1.56 -17.63 -38.42
CA ALA A 353 -0.43 -17.25 -39.25
C ALA A 353 0.61 -16.43 -38.49
N ILE A 354 1.32 -17.02 -37.53
CA ILE A 354 2.75 -16.77 -37.22
C ILE A 354 3.23 -17.97 -36.38
N ARG A 355 3.67 -19.03 -37.07
CA ARG A 355 4.62 -20.01 -36.53
C ARG A 355 5.57 -20.40 -37.65
N SER A 356 6.66 -19.66 -37.78
CA SER A 356 7.86 -20.16 -38.46
C SER A 356 9.13 -19.52 -37.92
N ALA A 357 10.05 -20.38 -37.51
CA ALA A 357 11.49 -20.20 -37.40
C ALA A 357 12.06 -19.35 -36.26
N SER A 358 12.56 -20.00 -35.22
CA SER A 358 13.99 -20.36 -35.15
C SER A 358 14.24 -21.25 -33.92
N GLY A 359 15.05 -22.30 -34.11
CA GLY A 359 15.47 -23.22 -33.06
C GLY A 359 16.89 -22.92 -32.60
N SER A 360 17.17 -23.23 -31.34
CA SER A 360 18.34 -23.97 -30.89
C SER A 360 18.27 -24.15 -29.37
N ASP A 361 18.36 -25.40 -28.94
CA ASP A 361 18.49 -25.82 -27.55
C ASP A 361 19.70 -25.18 -26.86
N VAL A 362 19.48 -24.60 -25.69
CA VAL A 362 20.41 -24.67 -24.56
C VAL A 362 19.58 -24.94 -23.31
N SER A 363 19.78 -26.12 -22.74
CA SER A 363 19.29 -26.54 -21.44
C SER A 363 19.96 -25.73 -20.34
N ASP A 364 19.19 -24.93 -19.61
CA ASP A 364 19.44 -24.63 -18.21
C ASP A 364 18.09 -24.55 -17.52
N SER A 365 17.92 -25.39 -16.50
CA SER A 365 16.75 -25.43 -15.64
C SER A 365 16.69 -24.17 -14.78
N LEU A 366 16.23 -23.06 -15.37
CA LEU A 366 15.71 -21.93 -14.63
C LEU A 366 14.47 -22.42 -13.85
N PRO A 367 14.34 -22.16 -12.54
CA PRO A 367 13.09 -22.42 -11.85
C PRO A 367 11.98 -21.65 -12.57
N ALA A 368 10.81 -22.28 -12.73
CA ALA A 368 9.66 -21.66 -13.37
C ALA A 368 9.44 -20.27 -12.76
N LYS A 369 9.52 -19.22 -13.60
CA LYS A 369 9.16 -17.87 -13.19
C LYS A 369 7.70 -17.91 -12.75
N LEU A 370 7.38 -17.26 -11.63
CA LEU A 370 5.99 -17.00 -11.25
C LEU A 370 5.39 -16.10 -12.33
N ASP A 371 4.48 -16.66 -13.13
CA ASP A 371 3.75 -15.91 -14.17
C ASP A 371 2.54 -15.24 -13.51
N PHE A 372 2.57 -13.91 -13.43
CA PHE A 372 1.45 -13.08 -13.00
C PHE A 372 0.85 -12.44 -14.26
N ASP A 373 -0.26 -12.97 -14.78
CA ASP A 373 -0.91 -12.44 -15.98
C ASP A 373 -2.10 -11.55 -15.58
N PRO A 374 -2.10 -10.24 -15.86
CA PRO A 374 -3.18 -9.36 -15.44
C PRO A 374 -4.26 -9.18 -16.53
N ILE A 375 -5.53 -9.23 -16.08
CA ILE A 375 -6.77 -8.62 -16.65
C ILE A 375 -7.86 -9.60 -17.16
N LYS A 376 -9.06 -9.52 -16.55
CA LYS A 376 -10.41 -9.41 -17.18
C LYS A 376 -11.50 -9.14 -16.12
N HIS A 377 -12.59 -8.46 -16.51
CA HIS A 377 -13.69 -8.08 -15.60
C HIS A 377 -14.64 -9.24 -15.21
N ASP A 378 -14.48 -10.43 -15.80
CA ASP A 378 -15.33 -11.60 -15.52
C ASP A 378 -14.94 -12.36 -14.23
N PHE A 379 -13.95 -11.85 -13.50
CA PHE A 379 -13.34 -12.51 -12.33
C PHE A 379 -13.91 -12.10 -10.98
N VAL A 380 -14.78 -11.08 -10.92
CA VAL A 380 -15.48 -10.70 -9.69
C VAL A 380 -16.96 -10.47 -9.99
N LEU A 381 -17.84 -11.20 -9.32
CA LEU A 381 -19.27 -10.94 -9.29
C LEU A 381 -19.63 -10.27 -7.96
N LEU A 382 -20.14 -9.04 -8.03
CA LEU A 382 -20.66 -8.30 -6.87
C LEU A 382 -22.20 -8.42 -6.86
N GLU A 383 -22.76 -8.99 -5.79
CA GLU A 383 -24.22 -9.19 -5.59
C GLU A 383 -24.80 -8.40 -4.41
#